data_AF-A0A2R6E5C1-F1
#
_entry.id   AF-A0A2R6E5C1-F1
#
_cell.length_a   1.000
_cell.length_b   1.000
_cell.length_c   1.000
_cell.angle_alpha   90.00
_cell.angle_beta   90.00
_cell.angle_gamma   90.00
#
_symmetry.space_group_name_H-M   'P 1'
#
loop_
_entity.id
_entity.type
_entity.pdbx_description
1 polymer ?
#
loop_
_entity_poly.entity_id
_entity_poly.type
_entity_poly.pdbx_seq_one_letter_code
_entity_poly.pdbx_strand_id
1 'polypeptide(L)' 'MTVEDGNDRSRRPVETYVEAEGGGYAGLVRNATVRPDGRTIDYHRYTVTEAQYRDAVGDT' A
#
# COMPACT_ATOMS: atom_id res chain seq x y z
N MET A 1 3.10 -0.95 2.62
CA MET A 1 2.41 -1.99 1.83
C MET A 1 2.49 -1.66 0.34
N THR A 2 2.47 -2.66 -0.55
CA THR A 2 2.47 -2.48 -2.01
C THR A 2 1.36 -3.28 -2.68
N VAL A 3 0.67 -2.69 -3.66
CA VAL A 3 -0.42 -3.33 -4.42
C VAL A 3 -0.18 -3.13 -5.91
N GLU A 4 -0.29 -4.20 -6.70
CA GLU A 4 -0.14 -4.16 -8.16
C GLU A 4 -1.12 -3.16 -8.79
N ASP A 5 -0.64 -2.32 -9.70
CA ASP A 5 -1.49 -1.42 -10.46
C ASP A 5 -2.53 -2.21 -11.26
N GLY A 6 -3.80 -1.76 -11.19
CA GLY A 6 -4.95 -2.49 -11.74
C GLY A 6 -5.52 -3.61 -10.87
N ASN A 7 -4.91 -3.94 -9.72
CA ASN A 7 -5.49 -4.92 -8.78
C ASN A 7 -6.44 -4.25 -7.76
N ASP A 8 -7.59 -3.78 -8.24
CA ASP A 8 -8.58 -3.08 -7.41
C ASP A 8 -9.13 -3.91 -6.26
N ARG A 9 -9.17 -5.24 -6.43
CA ARG A 9 -9.62 -6.18 -5.39
C ARG A 9 -8.71 -6.12 -4.16
N SER A 10 -7.40 -5.99 -4.36
CA SER A 10 -6.45 -5.82 -3.26
C SER A 10 -6.28 -4.35 -2.87
N ARG A 11 -6.45 -3.41 -3.81
CA ARG A 11 -6.26 -1.98 -3.53
C ARG A 11 -7.24 -1.46 -2.49
N ARG A 12 -8.53 -1.73 -2.66
CA ARG A 12 -9.59 -1.18 -1.79
C ARG A 12 -9.42 -1.56 -0.31
N PRO A 13 -9.23 -2.84 0.06
CA PRO A 13 -9.01 -3.22 1.46
C PRO A 13 -7.75 -2.61 2.05
N VAL A 14 -6.69 -2.49 1.25
CA VAL A 14 -5.41 -1.89 1.68
C VAL A 14 -5.57 -0.41 1.96
N GLU A 15 -6.28 0.30 1.09
CA GLU A 15 -6.59 1.73 1.25
C GLU A 15 -7.40 1.96 2.53
N THR A 16 -8.47 1.19 2.75
CA THR A 16 -9.26 1.24 3.99
C THR A 16 -8.43 0.95 5.24
N TYR A 17 -7.58 -0.07 5.22
CA TYR A 17 -6.72 -0.39 6.36
C TYR A 17 -5.75 0.76 6.65
N VAL A 18 -5.06 1.26 5.62
CA VAL A 18 -4.08 2.33 5.77
C VAL A 18 -4.74 3.61 6.29
N GLU A 19 -5.95 3.94 5.82
CA GLU A 19 -6.74 5.08 6.31
C GLU A 19 -7.16 4.90 7.78
N ALA A 20 -7.59 3.70 8.17
CA ALA A 20 -7.98 3.40 9.56
C ALA A 20 -6.82 3.58 10.54
N GLU A 21 -5.60 3.22 10.12
CA GLU A 21 -4.38 3.39 10.92
C GLU A 21 -3.77 4.80 10.79
N GLY A 22 -4.47 5.76 10.16
CA GLY A 22 -3.99 7.13 9.96
C GLY A 22 -2.80 7.26 9.00
N GLY A 23 -2.48 6.19 8.27
CA GLY A 23 -1.46 6.18 7.22
C GLY A 23 -1.93 6.84 5.92
N GLY A 24 -1.14 6.69 4.86
CA GLY A 24 -1.47 7.31 3.58
C GLY A 24 -0.88 6.65 2.35
N TYR A 25 -1.37 7.12 1.19
CA TYR A 25 -0.86 6.76 -0.12
C TYR A 25 0.43 7.52 -0.43
N ALA A 26 1.50 6.78 -0.71
CA ALA A 26 2.83 7.31 -0.98
C ALA A 26 3.13 7.49 -2.48
N GLY A 27 2.30 6.90 -3.36
CA GLY A 27 2.43 7.08 -4.81
C GLY A 27 2.52 5.77 -5.61
N LEU A 28 2.74 5.92 -6.93
CA LEU A 28 2.89 4.83 -7.89
C LEU A 28 4.37 4.65 -8.22
N VAL A 29 4.90 3.46 -7.96
CA VAL A 29 6.25 3.06 -8.37
C VAL A 29 6.15 2.39 -9.73
N ARG A 30 6.68 3.07 -10.75
CA ARG A 30 6.72 2.57 -12.13
C ARG A 30 7.80 1.52 -12.31
N ASN A 31 7.55 0.54 -13.18
CA ASN A 31 8.48 -0.52 -13.55
C ASN A 31 9.10 -1.24 -12.34
N ALA A 32 8.27 -1.47 -11.31
CA ALA A 32 8.74 -1.90 -10.01
C ALA A 32 9.21 -3.36 -10.00
N THR A 33 8.64 -4.21 -10.86
CA THR A 33 9.10 -5.59 -11.04
C THR A 33 8.81 -6.11 -12.45
N VAL A 34 9.54 -7.15 -12.85
CA VAL A 34 9.29 -7.91 -14.07
C VAL A 34 8.83 -9.31 -13.68
N ARG A 35 7.65 -9.70 -14.16
CA ARG A 35 7.09 -11.04 -13.93
C ARG A 35 7.83 -12.09 -14.77
N PRO A 36 7.75 -13.38 -14.43
CA PRO A 36 8.37 -14.45 -15.22
C PRO A 36 7.91 -14.51 -16.69
N ASP A 37 6.73 -13.95 -16.99
CA ASP A 37 6.18 -13.85 -18.35
C ASP A 37 6.66 -12.59 -19.11
N GLY A 38 7.58 -11.82 -18.54
CA GLY A 38 8.17 -10.62 -19.14
C GLY A 38 7.34 -9.35 -18.96
N ARG A 39 6.17 -9.41 -18.31
CA ARG A 39 5.37 -8.20 -18.03
C ARG A 39 6.03 -7.34 -16.97
N THR A 40 6.14 -6.05 -17.27
CA THR A 40 6.59 -5.04 -16.32
C THR A 40 5.38 -4.54 -15.53
N ILE A 41 5.51 -4.50 -14.20
CA ILE A 41 4.41 -4.23 -13.27
C ILE A 41 4.72 -2.97 -12.46
N ASP A 42 3.71 -2.12 -12.33
CA ASP A 42 3.72 -0.97 -11.43
C ASP A 42 3.09 -1.31 -10.07
N TYR A 43 3.52 -0.62 -9.01
CA TYR A 43 2.99 -0.83 -7.66
C TYR A 43 2.52 0.47 -7.02
N HIS A 44 1.27 0.48 -6.52
CA HIS A 44 0.81 1.46 -5.55
C HIS A 44 1.50 1.22 -4.21
N ARG A 45 2.06 2.26 -3.60
CA ARG A 45 2.71 2.21 -2.30
C ARG A 45 1.90 2.95 -1.25
N TYR A 46 1.75 2.30 -0.10
CA TYR A 46 1.08 2.85 1.08
C TYR A 46 1.99 2.74 2.30
N THR A 47 1.85 3.67 3.23
CA THR A 47 2.67 3.74 4.43
C THR A 47 1.83 4.03 5.67
N VAL A 48 2.14 3.30 6.74
CA VAL A 48 1.72 3.58 8.11
C VAL A 48 3.02 3.66 8.90
N THR A 49 3.24 4.74 9.63
CA THR A 49 4.40 4.89 10.52
C THR A 49 4.15 4.17 11.84
N GLU A 50 5.22 3.91 12.60
CA GLU A 50 5.09 3.29 13.92
C GLU A 50 4.18 4.10 14.86
N ALA A 51 4.34 5.42 14.90
CA ALA A 51 3.50 6.29 15.74
C ALA A 51 2.03 6.19 15.36
N GLN A 52 1.71 6.29 14.07
CA GLN A 52 0.35 6.14 13.54
C GLN A 52 -0.28 4.80 13.93
N TYR A 53 0.49 3.72 13.81
CA TYR A 53 0.02 2.40 14.23
C TYR A 53 -0.24 2.34 15.75
N ARG A 54 0.69 2.83 16.58
CA ARG A 54 0.53 2.86 18.04
C ARG A 54 -0.68 3.68 18.47
N ASP A 55 -0.89 4.84 17.86
CA ASP A 55 -2.04 5.70 18.10
C ASP A 55 -3.36 4.97 17.73
N ALA A 56 -3.37 4.26 16.61
CA ALA A 56 -4.53 3.50 16.15
C ALA A 56 -4.88 2.31 17.06
N VAL A 57 -3.88 1.62 17.63
CA VAL A 57 -4.10 0.53 18.59
C VAL A 57 -4.33 1.00 20.04
N GLY A 58 -4.24 2.31 20.30
CA GLY A 58 -4.46 2.91 21.62
C GLY A 58 -3.33 2.69 22.63
N ASP A 59 -2.11 2.42 22.14
CA ASP A 59 -0.92 2.14 22.95
C ASP A 59 -0.16 3.45 23.27
N THR A 60 -0.88 4.42 23.83
CA THR A 60 -0.38 5.77 24.20
C THR A 60 0.23 5.80 25.60
#